data_AF-A0A897MZW8-F1
#
_entry.id   AF-A0A897MZW8-F1
#
_cell.length_a   1.000
_cell.length_b   1.000
_cell.length_c   1.000
_cell.angle_alpha   90.00
_cell.angle_beta   90.00
_cell.angle_gamma   90.00
#
_symmetry.space_group_name_H-M   'P 1'
#
loop_
_entity.id
_entity.type
_entity.pdbx_description
1 polymer ?
#
loop_
_entity_poly.entity_id
_entity_poly.type
_entity_poly.pdbx_seq_one_letter_code
_entity_poly.pdbx_strand_id
1 'polypeptide(L)'
;MIDRTAERDKTNMFAKALFRDGRPVSGMSSDGAEPSTDRTGSAKLERPDSADDDHADDPVEDALDAVRRRGRAVERRELERATARLDAMDGLTDERRRVLAETASAIATGVLAAPLASLSRVDGLDDGELERVESLLTPEKPLE
;
A
#
# COMPACT_ATOMS: atom_id res chain seq x y z
N MET A 1 37.57 23.83 -11.68
CA MET A 1 36.59 24.68 -10.97
C MET A 1 35.42 24.86 -11.93
N ILE A 2 34.33 24.11 -11.75
CA ILE A 2 33.13 24.17 -12.60
C ILE A 2 31.94 24.36 -11.66
N ASP A 3 31.25 25.45 -11.90
CA ASP A 3 30.09 25.99 -11.19
C ASP A 3 28.86 25.07 -11.36
N ARG A 4 28.20 24.69 -10.26
CA ARG A 4 26.98 23.86 -10.26
C ARG A 4 25.89 24.50 -9.39
N THR A 5 25.58 25.76 -9.66
CA THR A 5 24.54 26.52 -8.93
C THR A 5 23.20 26.61 -9.65
N ALA A 6 22.95 25.82 -10.69
CA ALA A 6 21.71 25.86 -11.46
C ALA A 6 20.98 24.51 -11.50
N GLU A 7 20.38 24.08 -10.39
CA GLU A 7 19.27 23.10 -10.44
C GLU A 7 18.39 23.04 -9.16
N ARG A 8 18.16 24.19 -8.52
CA ARG A 8 17.21 24.32 -7.40
C ARG A 8 15.96 25.09 -7.84
N ASP A 9 15.20 24.60 -8.81
CA ASP A 9 13.96 25.30 -9.19
C ASP A 9 12.87 24.42 -9.83
N LYS A 10 12.58 23.26 -9.23
CA LYS A 10 11.40 22.45 -9.63
C LYS A 10 10.45 22.12 -8.49
N THR A 11 10.77 22.48 -7.25
CA THR A 11 9.97 22.11 -6.07
C THR A 11 8.86 23.11 -5.72
N ASN A 12 8.65 24.16 -6.54
CA ASN A 12 7.80 25.30 -6.14
C ASN A 12 6.61 25.61 -7.08
N MET A 13 6.13 24.64 -7.85
CA MET A 13 4.96 24.82 -8.72
C MET A 13 3.63 24.29 -8.18
N PHE A 14 3.63 23.47 -7.13
CA PHE A 14 2.38 22.89 -6.59
C PHE A 14 1.65 23.75 -5.53
N ALA A 15 2.29 24.79 -5.00
CA ALA A 15 1.72 25.59 -3.91
C ALA A 15 0.85 26.78 -4.37
N LYS A 16 0.66 27.00 -5.69
CA LYS A 16 -0.05 28.18 -6.22
C LYS A 16 -1.54 28.01 -6.50
N ALA A 17 -2.13 26.84 -6.27
CA ALA A 17 -3.51 26.56 -6.68
C ALA A 17 -4.60 26.77 -5.60
N LEU A 18 -4.24 27.08 -4.33
CA LEU A 18 -5.20 27.10 -3.23
C LEU A 18 -5.48 28.49 -2.63
N PHE A 19 -4.91 29.56 -3.21
CA PHE A 19 -5.09 30.92 -2.70
C PHE A 19 -5.23 31.92 -3.84
N ARG A 20 -6.44 32.45 -4.02
CA ARG A 20 -6.65 33.71 -4.75
C ARG A 20 -6.84 34.80 -3.70
N ASP A 21 -5.88 35.72 -3.61
CA ASP A 21 -5.91 36.96 -2.82
C ASP A 21 -6.01 36.84 -1.28
N GLY A 22 -5.52 35.75 -0.68
CA GLY A 22 -5.20 35.71 0.75
C GLY A 22 -6.40 35.75 1.70
N ARG A 23 -7.59 35.31 1.27
CA ARG A 23 -8.77 35.14 2.15
C ARG A 23 -9.36 33.72 2.00
N PRO A 24 -9.77 33.05 3.08
CA PRO A 24 -10.54 31.82 2.98
C PRO A 24 -11.94 32.13 2.41
N VAL A 25 -12.39 31.33 1.45
CA VAL A 25 -13.78 31.35 0.97
C VAL A 25 -14.70 30.71 2.00
N SER A 26 -15.04 31.47 3.05
CA SER A 26 -16.21 31.20 3.88
C SER A 26 -17.38 32.02 3.34
N GLY A 27 -18.44 31.34 2.92
CA GLY A 27 -19.76 31.93 2.60
C GLY A 27 -20.81 30.84 2.73
N MET A 28 -21.40 30.66 3.91
CA MET A 28 -22.64 31.27 4.43
C MET A 28 -23.91 30.50 4.04
N SER A 29 -24.58 30.01 5.08
CA SER A 29 -25.99 29.61 5.15
C SER A 29 -26.93 30.62 4.52
N SER A 30 -28.04 30.13 3.95
CA SER A 30 -29.35 30.80 4.00
C SER A 30 -30.48 29.81 3.69
N ASP A 31 -31.56 30.00 4.43
CA ASP A 31 -32.84 29.30 4.50
C ASP A 31 -33.54 28.88 3.19
N GLY A 32 -34.22 27.72 3.30
CA GLY A 32 -35.69 27.63 3.23
C GLY A 32 -36.39 27.88 1.88
N ALA A 33 -36.88 26.79 1.26
CA ALA A 33 -38.20 26.69 0.63
C ALA A 33 -38.35 25.34 -0.10
N GLU A 34 -39.00 24.36 0.51
CA GLU A 34 -39.97 23.53 -0.23
C GLU A 34 -41.31 24.30 -0.22
N PRO A 35 -42.23 24.17 -1.19
CA PRO A 35 -42.56 22.93 -1.91
C PRO A 35 -42.91 23.12 -3.41
N SER A 36 -43.01 22.03 -4.16
CA SER A 36 -44.16 21.83 -5.07
C SER A 36 -44.08 20.46 -5.73
N THR A 37 -45.18 19.74 -5.58
CA THR A 37 -45.58 18.57 -6.36
C THR A 37 -45.58 18.88 -7.85
N ASP A 38 -45.02 18.00 -8.68
CA ASP A 38 -45.76 17.63 -9.88
C ASP A 38 -45.41 16.25 -10.42
N ARG A 39 -46.44 15.59 -10.91
CA ARG A 39 -46.46 14.24 -11.44
C ARG A 39 -45.72 14.17 -12.78
N THR A 40 -45.49 12.92 -13.20
CA THR A 40 -45.54 12.40 -14.58
C THR A 40 -44.19 12.06 -15.18
N GLY A 41 -43.99 10.80 -15.56
CA GLY A 41 -43.00 10.43 -16.58
C GLY A 41 -42.29 9.11 -16.33
N SER A 42 -42.85 8.06 -16.89
CA SER A 42 -42.24 6.74 -17.11
C SER A 42 -40.76 6.80 -17.50
N ALA A 43 -39.94 5.98 -16.83
CA ALA A 43 -38.89 5.24 -17.50
C ALA A 43 -38.63 3.96 -16.70
N LYS A 44 -38.89 2.82 -17.33
CA LYS A 44 -38.34 1.53 -16.93
C LYS A 44 -36.81 1.72 -16.86
N LEU A 45 -36.27 1.80 -15.65
CA LEU A 45 -34.88 1.46 -15.43
C LEU A 45 -34.82 -0.07 -15.51
N GLU A 46 -34.66 -0.58 -16.73
CA GLU A 46 -33.96 -1.85 -16.92
C GLU A 46 -32.61 -1.64 -16.22
N ARG A 47 -32.50 -2.24 -15.02
CA ARG A 47 -31.20 -2.37 -14.38
C ARG A 47 -30.33 -3.09 -15.39
N PRO A 48 -29.23 -2.48 -15.87
CA PRO A 48 -28.26 -3.23 -16.63
C PRO A 48 -27.87 -4.42 -15.75
N ASP A 49 -27.84 -5.59 -16.39
CA ASP A 49 -27.17 -6.78 -15.87
C ASP A 49 -25.99 -6.31 -15.04
N SER A 50 -26.05 -6.63 -13.75
CA SER A 50 -24.83 -6.72 -12.97
C SER A 50 -23.97 -7.70 -13.75
N ALA A 51 -23.09 -7.17 -14.60
CA ALA A 51 -21.89 -7.88 -14.96
C ALA A 51 -21.33 -8.27 -13.59
N ASP A 52 -21.48 -9.54 -13.26
CA ASP A 52 -20.50 -10.22 -12.44
C ASP A 52 -19.18 -9.85 -13.11
N ASP A 53 -18.55 -8.78 -12.59
CA ASP A 53 -17.12 -8.59 -12.71
C ASP A 53 -16.59 -9.85 -12.04
N ASP A 54 -16.43 -10.87 -12.88
CA ASP A 54 -15.65 -12.07 -12.68
C ASP A 54 -14.23 -11.54 -12.47
N HIS A 55 -14.00 -10.96 -11.29
CA HIS A 55 -12.70 -10.90 -10.66
C HIS A 55 -12.33 -12.37 -10.49
N ALA A 56 -11.90 -12.99 -11.59
CA ALA A 56 -11.22 -14.25 -11.56
C ALA A 56 -10.04 -14.00 -10.64
N ASP A 57 -10.18 -14.44 -9.39
CA ASP A 57 -9.13 -14.42 -8.39
C ASP A 57 -7.91 -15.00 -9.06
N ASP A 58 -6.90 -14.18 -9.35
CA ASP A 58 -5.66 -14.66 -9.95
C ASP A 58 -4.85 -15.28 -8.82
N PRO A 59 -4.80 -16.62 -8.73
CA PRO A 59 -4.14 -17.30 -7.62
C PRO A 59 -2.65 -16.92 -7.54
N VAL A 60 -2.04 -16.50 -8.66
CA VAL A 60 -0.65 -16.05 -8.71
C VAL A 60 -0.50 -14.70 -8.02
N GLU A 61 -1.40 -13.73 -8.28
CA GLU A 61 -1.31 -12.42 -7.63
C GLU A 61 -1.60 -12.52 -6.13
N ASP A 62 -2.55 -13.36 -5.73
CA ASP A 62 -2.82 -13.63 -4.32
C ASP A 62 -1.61 -14.24 -3.60
N ALA A 63 -0.94 -15.21 -4.25
CA ALA A 63 0.29 -15.79 -3.73
C ALA A 63 1.42 -14.76 -3.62
N LEU A 64 1.60 -13.91 -4.63
CA LEU A 64 2.57 -12.82 -4.63
C LEU A 64 2.31 -11.85 -3.46
N ASP A 65 1.06 -11.46 -3.25
CA ASP A 65 0.67 -10.57 -2.17
C ASP A 65 0.81 -11.21 -0.80
N ALA A 66 0.51 -12.50 -0.66
CA ALA A 66 0.75 -13.25 0.57
C ALA A 66 2.25 -13.26 0.93
N VAL A 67 3.13 -13.53 -0.04
CA VAL A 67 4.59 -13.50 0.14
C VAL A 67 5.06 -12.11 0.56
N ARG A 68 4.62 -11.05 -0.14
CA ARG A 68 4.98 -9.65 0.17
C ARG A 68 4.53 -9.27 1.58
N ARG A 69 3.28 -9.59 1.94
CA ARG A 69 2.68 -9.30 3.25
C ARG A 69 3.45 -10.00 4.37
N ARG A 70 3.77 -11.28 4.19
CA ARG A 70 4.53 -12.05 5.19
C ARG A 70 5.94 -11.49 5.35
N GLY A 71 6.61 -11.17 4.24
CA GLY A 71 7.93 -10.54 4.24
C GLY A 71 7.96 -9.26 5.07
N ARG A 72 7.03 -8.33 4.82
CA ARG A 72 6.88 -7.08 5.60
C ARG A 72 6.58 -7.31 7.08
N ALA A 73 5.77 -8.32 7.40
CA ALA A 73 5.45 -8.65 8.79
C ALA A 73 6.69 -9.16 9.55
N VAL A 74 7.51 -10.00 8.92
CA VAL A 74 8.77 -10.50 9.50
C VAL A 74 9.79 -9.37 9.62
N GLU A 75 9.98 -8.57 8.57
CA GLU A 75 10.88 -7.41 8.57
C GLU A 75 10.59 -6.49 9.76
N ARG A 76 9.31 -6.08 9.93
CA ARG A 76 8.88 -5.22 11.03
C ARG A 76 9.16 -5.85 12.38
N ARG A 77 8.77 -7.11 12.58
CA ARG A 77 8.95 -7.82 13.86
C ARG A 77 10.42 -7.92 14.25
N GLU A 78 11.30 -8.25 13.32
CA GLU A 78 12.73 -8.40 13.62
C GLU A 78 13.42 -7.04 13.78
N LEU A 79 13.00 -6.01 13.03
CA LEU A 79 13.48 -4.63 13.22
C LEU A 79 13.11 -4.08 14.60
N GLU A 80 11.87 -4.29 15.05
CA GLU A 80 11.39 -3.90 16.38
C GLU A 80 12.21 -4.62 17.47
N ARG A 81 12.43 -5.93 17.34
CA ARG A 81 13.26 -6.71 18.29
C ARG A 81 14.70 -6.22 18.33
N ALA A 82 15.31 -5.97 17.18
CA ALA A 82 16.68 -5.48 17.10
C ALA A 82 16.81 -4.08 17.72
N THR A 83 15.86 -3.20 17.41
CA THR A 83 15.76 -1.84 17.99
C THR A 83 15.65 -1.92 19.51
N ALA A 84 14.71 -2.70 20.05
CA ALA A 84 14.52 -2.85 21.49
C ALA A 84 15.77 -3.36 22.22
N ARG A 85 16.49 -4.32 21.62
CA ARG A 85 17.74 -4.84 22.20
C ARG A 85 18.86 -3.80 22.21
N LEU A 86 19.00 -3.03 21.14
CA LEU A 86 20.05 -2.01 21.02
C LEU A 86 19.76 -0.77 21.88
N ASP A 87 18.48 -0.40 22.02
CA ASP A 87 18.01 0.69 22.88
C ASP A 87 18.29 0.35 24.36
N ALA A 88 18.06 -0.89 24.77
CA ALA A 88 18.39 -1.38 26.12
C ALA A 88 19.90 -1.36 26.47
N MET A 89 20.78 -1.16 25.47
CA MET A 89 22.22 -1.03 25.65
C MET A 89 22.71 0.42 25.54
N ASP A 90 21.80 1.41 25.59
CA ASP A 90 22.07 2.84 25.39
C ASP A 90 22.85 3.14 24.09
N GLY A 91 22.76 2.25 23.10
CA GLY A 91 23.59 2.26 21.90
C GLY A 91 22.93 2.87 20.68
N LEU A 92 21.67 3.30 20.77
CA LEU A 92 20.84 3.52 19.60
C LEU A 92 20.56 5.01 19.34
N THR A 93 21.35 5.59 18.44
CA THR A 93 21.09 6.93 17.87
C THR A 93 20.08 6.85 16.73
N ASP A 94 19.47 7.98 16.38
CA ASP A 94 18.52 8.05 15.24
C ASP A 94 19.17 7.61 13.91
N GLU A 95 20.44 7.96 13.71
CA GLU A 95 21.20 7.52 12.54
C GLU A 95 21.33 6.00 12.50
N ARG A 96 21.63 5.36 13.64
CA ARG A 96 21.71 3.90 13.74
C ARG A 96 20.36 3.23 13.53
N ARG A 97 19.26 3.82 14.03
CA ARG A 97 17.88 3.35 13.76
C ARG A 97 17.59 3.36 12.26
N ARG A 98 17.96 4.44 11.58
CA ARG A 98 17.78 4.57 10.13
C ARG A 98 18.57 3.52 9.37
N VAL A 99 19.87 3.38 9.65
CA VAL A 99 20.73 2.37 9.02
C VAL A 99 20.19 0.96 9.25
N LEU A 100 19.70 0.67 10.46
CA LEU A 100 19.12 -0.63 10.79
C LEU A 100 17.84 -0.90 9.99
N ALA A 101 16.96 0.10 9.84
CA ALA A 101 15.75 -0.01 9.03
C ALA A 101 16.07 -0.22 7.54
N GLU A 102 17.01 0.54 6.99
CA GLU A 102 17.48 0.38 5.61
C GLU A 102 18.09 -1.02 5.39
N THR A 103 18.85 -1.51 6.36
CA THR A 103 19.45 -2.86 6.32
C THR A 103 18.38 -3.95 6.38
N ALA A 104 17.40 -3.84 7.28
CA ALA A 104 16.30 -4.79 7.38
C ALA A 104 15.50 -4.86 6.07
N SER A 105 15.22 -3.72 5.47
CA SER A 105 14.51 -3.62 4.20
C SER A 105 15.30 -4.22 3.04
N ALA A 106 16.61 -3.95 2.97
CA ALA A 106 17.49 -4.53 1.95
C ALA A 106 17.56 -6.05 2.07
N ILE A 107 17.65 -6.58 3.29
CA ILE A 107 17.63 -8.04 3.55
C ILE A 107 16.30 -8.64 3.12
N ALA A 108 15.17 -8.06 3.57
CA ALA A 108 13.84 -8.56 3.22
C ALA A 108 13.64 -8.57 1.69
N THR A 109 14.02 -7.47 1.03
CA THR A 109 13.95 -7.36 -0.44
C THR A 109 14.81 -8.41 -1.12
N GLY A 110 16.07 -8.59 -0.68
CA GLY A 110 16.99 -9.57 -1.25
C GLY A 110 16.51 -11.02 -1.09
N VAL A 111 15.98 -11.37 0.09
CA VAL A 111 15.45 -12.71 0.38
C VAL A 111 14.19 -13.00 -0.44
N LEU A 112 13.29 -12.02 -0.60
CA LEU A 112 12.03 -12.20 -1.31
C LEU A 112 12.17 -12.13 -2.84
N ALA A 113 13.27 -11.57 -3.37
CA ALA A 113 13.44 -11.37 -4.80
C ALA A 113 13.29 -12.68 -5.61
N ALA A 114 13.93 -13.76 -5.17
CA ALA A 114 13.86 -15.04 -5.88
C ALA A 114 12.48 -15.72 -5.80
N PRO A 115 11.82 -15.83 -4.63
CA PRO A 115 10.45 -16.32 -4.54
C PRO A 115 9.45 -15.51 -5.39
N LEU A 116 9.51 -14.18 -5.32
CA LEU A 116 8.61 -13.30 -6.08
C LEU A 116 8.83 -13.44 -7.59
N ALA A 117 10.09 -13.50 -8.03
CA ALA A 117 10.41 -13.71 -9.44
C ALA A 117 10.07 -15.13 -9.94
N SER A 118 10.00 -16.11 -9.05
CA SER A 118 9.61 -17.48 -9.40
C SER A 118 8.10 -17.54 -9.60
N LEU A 119 7.33 -17.01 -8.64
CA LEU A 119 5.87 -16.97 -8.71
C LEU A 119 5.36 -16.14 -9.90
N SER A 120 5.97 -14.99 -10.19
CA SER A 120 5.54 -14.12 -11.29
C SER A 120 5.79 -14.68 -12.70
N ARG A 121 6.48 -15.82 -12.81
CA ARG A 121 6.73 -16.52 -14.09
C ARG A 121 5.84 -17.74 -14.27
N VAL A 122 5.03 -18.08 -13.28
CA VAL A 122 4.13 -19.24 -13.35
C VAL A 122 2.84 -18.82 -14.05
N ASP A 123 2.45 -19.58 -15.08
CA ASP A 123 1.15 -19.43 -15.73
C ASP A 123 0.10 -20.25 -14.97
N GLY A 124 -0.41 -19.67 -13.87
CA GLY A 124 -1.41 -20.28 -13.00
C GLY A 124 -0.83 -21.24 -11.95
N LEU A 125 -1.45 -21.29 -10.78
CA LEU A 125 -1.09 -22.22 -9.70
C LEU A 125 -2.24 -23.21 -9.49
N ASP A 126 -1.91 -24.49 -9.30
CA ASP A 126 -2.90 -25.45 -8.83
C ASP A 126 -3.14 -25.32 -7.32
N ASP A 127 -4.24 -25.89 -6.83
CA ASP A 127 -4.61 -25.84 -5.41
C ASP A 127 -3.52 -26.42 -4.48
N GLY A 128 -2.79 -27.45 -4.94
CA GLY A 128 -1.74 -28.09 -4.16
C GLY A 128 -0.43 -27.30 -4.11
N GLU A 129 -0.18 -26.44 -5.10
CA GLU A 129 0.90 -25.46 -5.11
C GLU A 129 0.57 -24.25 -4.24
N LEU A 130 -0.69 -23.78 -4.29
CA LEU A 130 -1.18 -22.73 -3.40
C LEU A 130 -1.09 -23.14 -1.93
N GLU A 131 -1.56 -24.34 -1.59
CA GLU A 131 -1.48 -24.88 -0.23
C GLU A 131 -0.02 -24.98 0.25
N ARG A 132 0.90 -25.37 -0.64
CA ARG A 132 2.34 -25.38 -0.34
C ARG A 132 2.90 -24.00 -0.07
N VAL A 133 2.55 -23.00 -0.88
CA VAL A 133 2.96 -21.60 -0.67
C VAL A 133 2.41 -21.08 0.66
N GLU A 134 1.13 -21.32 0.93
CA GLU A 134 0.48 -20.90 2.17
C GLU A 134 1.14 -21.53 3.42
N SER A 135 1.40 -22.84 3.38
CA SER A 135 2.07 -23.57 4.45
C SER A 135 3.47 -23.01 4.76
N LEU A 136 4.25 -22.68 3.73
CA LEU A 136 5.59 -22.09 3.89
C LEU A 136 5.54 -20.67 4.48
N LEU A 137 4.48 -19.91 4.19
CA LEU A 137 4.31 -18.55 4.69
C LEU A 137 3.76 -18.50 6.13
N THR A 138 3.09 -19.56 6.57
CA THR A 138 2.48 -19.69 7.90
C THR A 138 3.08 -20.87 8.68
N PRO A 139 4.34 -20.79 9.15
CA PRO A 139 5.02 -21.90 9.85
C PRO A 139 4.45 -22.21 11.26
N GLU A 140 3.22 -21.81 11.57
CA GLU A 140 2.53 -22.10 12.83
C GLU A 140 1.33 -23.02 12.59
N LYS A 141 1.60 -24.25 12.13
CA LYS A 141 0.92 -25.41 12.70
C LYS A 141 1.98 -26.22 13.45
N PRO A 142 1.92 -26.29 14.79
CA PRO A 142 2.63 -27.34 15.50
C PRO A 142 2.18 -28.67 14.88
N LEU A 143 3.12 -29.54 14.52
CA LEU A 143 2.80 -30.94 14.31
C LEU A 143 2.30 -31.47 15.65
N GLU A 144 0.98 -31.68 15.77
CA GLU A 144 0.37 -32.41 16.89
C GLU A 144 0.78 -33.88 16.85
#